data_AF-A0A3D5KAN8-F1
#
_entry.id   AF-A0A3D5KAN8-F1
#
_cell.length_a   1.000
_cell.length_b   1.000
_cell.length_c   1.000
_cell.angle_alpha   90.00
_cell.angle_beta   90.00
_cell.angle_gamma   90.00
#
_symmetry.space_group_name_H-M   'P 1'
#
loop_
_entity.id
_entity.type
_entity.pdbx_description
1 polymer ?
#
loop_
_entity_poly.entity_id
_entity_poly.type
_entity_poly.pdbx_seq_one_letter_code
_entity_poly.pdbx_strand_id
1 'polypeptide(L)'
;TMVFNDMQTIIDYSYGVEKTVLKPKNTEVGTAELQYKAFKFFGPTKTIKVPYIIKNDLMYYENNINKEEIKFDVKLNDMDPWKLSEEESIGKLMISQRASQPTRNIDIYPTISSDALIAANKGLYIGGAIGAIVVLVLLVFIVSIIRRGSSRRRKSIY
;
A
#
# COMPACT_ATOMS: atom_id res chain seq x y z
N THR A 1 -2.34 -48.17 36.39
CA THR A 1 -1.94 -46.84 36.90
C THR A 1 -0.91 -46.15 36.01
N MET A 2 0.04 -46.86 35.38
CA MET A 2 1.06 -46.24 34.50
C MET A 2 0.47 -45.46 33.30
N VAL A 3 -0.53 -46.02 32.60
CA VAL A 3 -1.16 -45.41 31.40
C VAL A 3 -1.85 -44.07 31.70
N PHE A 4 -2.37 -43.89 32.92
CA PHE A 4 -3.01 -42.64 33.33
C PHE A 4 -1.99 -41.54 33.62
N ASN A 5 -0.81 -41.89 34.14
CA ASN A 5 0.27 -40.93 34.38
C ASN A 5 0.86 -40.42 33.06
N ASP A 6 0.99 -41.28 32.05
CA ASP A 6 1.49 -40.89 30.73
C ASP A 6 0.49 -39.94 30.03
N MET A 7 -0.80 -40.26 30.10
CA MET A 7 -1.85 -39.37 29.58
C MET A 7 -1.87 -38.03 30.30
N GLN A 8 -1.78 -38.02 31.63
CA GLN A 8 -1.75 -36.79 32.41
C GLN A 8 -0.55 -35.92 32.04
N THR A 9 0.63 -36.52 31.88
CA THR A 9 1.85 -35.82 31.43
C THR A 9 1.68 -35.18 30.05
N ILE A 10 1.07 -35.89 29.10
CA ILE A 10 0.80 -35.35 27.75
C ILE A 10 -0.18 -34.18 27.81
N ILE A 11 -1.23 -34.30 28.64
CA ILE A 11 -2.25 -33.27 28.82
C ILE A 11 -1.62 -32.02 29.46
N ASP A 12 -0.88 -32.20 30.55
CA ASP A 12 -0.21 -31.11 31.27
C ASP A 12 0.80 -30.40 30.37
N TYR A 13 1.57 -31.15 29.58
CA TYR A 13 2.44 -30.59 28.55
C TYR A 13 1.65 -29.80 27.51
N SER A 14 0.57 -30.37 26.97
CA SER A 14 -0.25 -29.71 25.95
C SER A 14 -0.87 -28.39 26.43
N TYR A 15 -1.24 -28.29 27.71
CA TYR A 15 -1.77 -27.06 28.31
C TYR A 15 -0.68 -26.07 28.74
N GLY A 16 0.51 -26.55 29.08
CA GLY A 16 1.64 -25.72 29.51
C GLY A 16 2.44 -25.08 28.36
N VAL A 17 2.26 -25.55 27.12
CA VAL A 17 2.99 -25.00 25.96
C VAL A 17 2.37 -23.69 25.49
N GLU A 18 3.15 -22.61 25.58
CA GLU A 18 2.79 -21.30 25.05
C GLU A 18 3.23 -21.10 23.60
N LYS A 19 2.57 -20.18 22.89
CA LYS A 19 2.99 -19.79 21.54
C LYS A 19 4.18 -18.83 21.62
N THR A 20 5.11 -18.97 20.69
CA THR A 20 6.23 -18.04 20.52
C THR A 20 6.02 -17.15 19.28
N VAL A 21 6.72 -16.01 19.23
CA VAL A 21 6.68 -15.09 18.10
C VAL A 21 7.54 -15.66 16.96
N LEU A 22 6.91 -15.98 15.83
CA LEU A 22 7.58 -16.41 14.60
C LEU A 22 8.06 -15.23 13.76
N LYS A 23 7.21 -14.19 13.65
CA LYS A 23 7.54 -12.90 13.02
C LYS A 23 6.91 -11.78 13.84
N PRO A 24 7.66 -10.75 14.26
CA PRO A 24 7.10 -9.64 14.99
C PRO A 24 6.22 -8.76 14.08
N LYS A 25 5.34 -7.96 14.69
CA LYS A 25 4.58 -6.91 14.01
C LYS A 25 5.51 -5.95 13.26
N ASN A 26 4.99 -5.39 12.18
CA ASN A 26 5.69 -4.47 11.27
C ASN A 26 6.91 -5.08 10.55
N THR A 27 7.04 -6.41 10.55
CA THR A 27 8.05 -7.09 9.73
C THR A 27 7.67 -6.98 8.25
N GLU A 28 8.62 -6.56 7.42
CA GLU A 28 8.48 -6.60 5.97
C GLU A 28 8.41 -8.04 5.48
N VAL A 29 7.35 -8.35 4.73
CA VAL A 29 7.10 -9.68 4.16
C VAL A 29 7.56 -9.73 2.70
N GLY A 30 7.57 -8.58 2.03
CA GLY A 30 8.07 -8.43 0.68
C GLY A 30 7.76 -7.05 0.11
N THR A 31 7.98 -6.92 -1.21
CA THR A 31 7.77 -5.68 -1.95
C THR A 31 6.99 -6.00 -3.24
N ALA A 32 5.98 -5.18 -3.53
CA ALA A 32 5.23 -5.21 -4.79
C ALA A 32 5.67 -4.04 -5.69
N GLU A 33 5.80 -4.28 -6.99
CA GLU A 33 6.09 -3.22 -7.96
C GLU A 33 4.78 -2.79 -8.63
N LEU A 34 4.40 -1.52 -8.47
CA LEU A 34 3.20 -0.95 -9.04
C LEU A 34 3.53 0.10 -10.09
N GLN A 35 2.79 0.10 -11.19
CA GLN A 35 2.92 1.10 -12.24
C GLN A 35 1.83 2.16 -12.11
N TYR A 36 2.21 3.43 -12.16
CA TYR A 36 1.28 4.56 -12.08
C TYR A 36 1.69 5.70 -13.01
N LYS A 37 0.73 6.54 -13.39
CA LYS A 37 0.98 7.83 -14.07
C LYS A 37 0.75 8.96 -13.10
N ALA A 38 1.55 10.02 -13.15
CA ALA A 38 1.47 11.15 -12.21
C ALA A 38 0.11 11.89 -12.22
N PHE A 39 -0.61 11.92 -13.34
CA PHE A 39 -1.95 12.53 -13.42
C PHE A 39 -3.07 11.50 -13.49
N LYS A 40 -2.87 10.31 -12.89
CA LYS A 40 -3.76 9.14 -12.92
C LYS A 40 -4.00 8.55 -14.31
N PHE A 41 -4.53 9.36 -15.22
CA PHE A 41 -4.89 8.97 -16.59
C PHE A 41 -3.89 9.46 -17.64
N PHE A 42 -3.11 10.51 -17.35
CA PHE A 42 -2.21 11.15 -18.32
C PHE A 42 -0.75 11.20 -17.84
N GLY A 43 0.17 11.27 -18.82
CA GLY A 43 1.62 11.39 -18.60
C GLY A 43 2.37 10.06 -18.68
N PRO A 44 3.70 10.10 -18.43
CA PRO A 44 4.56 8.93 -18.48
C PRO A 44 4.24 7.96 -17.33
N THR A 45 4.34 6.67 -17.62
CA THR A 45 4.23 5.60 -16.63
C THR A 45 5.51 5.55 -15.79
N LYS A 46 5.37 5.49 -14.48
CA LYS A 46 6.41 5.32 -13.49
C LYS A 46 6.16 4.05 -12.69
N THR A 47 7.22 3.43 -12.20
CA THR A 47 7.13 2.28 -11.30
C THR A 47 7.45 2.74 -9.89
N ILE A 48 6.69 2.29 -8.90
CA ILE A 48 6.95 2.47 -7.47
C ILE A 48 7.06 1.10 -6.81
N LYS A 49 8.01 0.98 -5.88
CA LYS A 49 8.17 -0.19 -5.02
C LYS A 49 7.38 0.04 -3.74
N VAL A 50 6.47 -0.87 -3.44
CA VAL A 50 5.57 -0.84 -2.29
C VAL A 50 5.94 -2.00 -1.36
N PRO A 51 6.77 -1.77 -0.33
CA PRO A 51 6.97 -2.74 0.72
C PRO A 51 5.65 -3.02 1.44
N TYR A 52 5.49 -4.23 1.96
CA TYR A 52 4.31 -4.61 2.73
C TYR A 52 4.66 -5.43 3.96
N ILE A 53 3.86 -5.22 5.01
CA ILE A 53 4.12 -5.67 6.38
C ILE A 53 2.91 -6.40 6.96
N ILE A 54 3.14 -7.16 8.03
CA ILE A 54 2.08 -7.64 8.93
C ILE A 54 1.88 -6.65 10.08
N LYS A 55 0.64 -6.39 10.48
CA LYS A 55 0.35 -5.47 11.60
C LYS A 55 0.33 -6.13 12.99
N ASN A 56 0.27 -7.46 13.03
CA ASN A 56 0.19 -8.24 14.26
C ASN A 56 1.34 -9.24 14.33
N ASP A 57 1.73 -9.60 15.56
CA ASP A 57 2.70 -10.65 15.78
C ASP A 57 2.18 -11.98 15.25
N LEU A 58 3.00 -12.65 14.45
CA LEU A 58 2.72 -13.99 13.99
C LEU A 58 3.13 -14.98 15.07
N MET A 59 2.14 -15.48 15.82
CA MET A 59 2.36 -16.45 16.90
C MET A 59 2.24 -17.89 16.40
N TYR A 60 3.15 -18.77 16.84
CA TYR A 60 3.12 -20.20 16.50
C TYR A 60 3.54 -21.09 17.66
N TYR A 61 3.19 -22.38 17.57
CA TYR A 61 3.68 -23.39 18.51
C TYR A 61 5.02 -23.91 18.01
N GLU A 62 6.07 -23.61 18.75
CA GLU A 62 7.43 -23.97 18.38
C GLU A 62 7.72 -25.45 18.65
N ASN A 63 8.14 -26.18 17.61
CA ASN A 63 8.71 -27.52 17.69
C ASN A 63 9.49 -27.83 16.41
N ASN A 64 10.31 -28.88 16.44
CA ASN A 64 11.21 -29.24 15.33
C ASN A 64 10.43 -29.47 14.02
N ILE A 65 9.30 -30.17 14.09
CA ILE A 65 8.47 -30.48 12.91
C ILE A 65 7.91 -29.20 12.28
N ASN A 66 7.32 -28.32 13.10
CA ASN A 66 6.76 -27.06 12.63
C ASN A 66 7.82 -26.14 12.04
N LYS A 67 9.05 -26.16 12.55
CA LYS A 67 10.16 -25.38 11.99
C LYS A 67 10.59 -25.87 10.61
N GLU A 68 10.61 -27.18 10.41
CA GLU A 68 11.04 -27.80 9.15
C GLU A 68 9.96 -27.72 8.06
N GLU A 69 8.69 -27.76 8.44
CA GLU A 69 7.58 -27.88 7.48
C GLU A 69 6.84 -26.58 7.19
N ILE A 70 7.15 -25.48 7.88
CA ILE A 70 6.47 -24.20 7.67
C ILE A 70 6.82 -23.59 6.31
N LYS A 71 5.80 -23.16 5.57
CA LYS A 71 5.91 -22.50 4.27
C LYS A 71 5.11 -21.21 4.28
N PHE A 72 5.70 -20.18 3.69
CA PHE A 72 5.10 -18.87 3.50
C PHE A 72 4.85 -18.65 2.02
N ASP A 73 3.64 -18.23 1.68
CA ASP A 73 3.26 -17.80 0.35
C ASP A 73 2.48 -16.49 0.43
N VAL A 74 2.52 -15.68 -0.62
CA VAL A 74 1.88 -14.36 -0.63
C VAL A 74 0.92 -14.28 -1.79
N LYS A 75 -0.35 -14.03 -1.46
CA LYS A 75 -1.39 -13.75 -2.45
C LYS A 75 -1.78 -12.28 -2.39
N LEU A 76 -1.33 -11.51 -3.38
CA LEU A 76 -1.69 -10.10 -3.54
C LEU A 76 -3.06 -9.97 -4.23
N ASN A 77 -3.81 -8.95 -3.84
CA ASN A 77 -5.01 -8.52 -4.54
C ASN A 77 -4.63 -7.61 -5.73
N ASP A 78 -5.60 -7.31 -6.59
CA ASP A 78 -5.42 -6.24 -7.58
C ASP A 78 -5.30 -4.90 -6.85
N MET A 79 -4.28 -4.11 -7.20
CA MET A 79 -3.90 -2.89 -6.48
C MET A 79 -3.97 -1.69 -7.41
N ASP A 80 -4.81 -0.71 -7.05
CA ASP A 80 -4.80 0.62 -7.67
C ASP A 80 -3.83 1.52 -6.88
N PRO A 81 -2.72 1.99 -7.48
CA PRO A 81 -1.77 2.87 -6.81
C PRO A 81 -2.44 4.15 -6.26
N TRP A 82 -3.52 4.62 -6.90
CA TRP A 82 -4.26 5.82 -6.50
C TRP A 82 -5.31 5.59 -5.42
N LYS A 83 -5.45 4.35 -4.94
CA LYS A 83 -6.30 3.97 -3.81
C LYS A 83 -5.51 3.23 -2.72
N LEU A 84 -4.18 3.25 -2.81
CA LEU A 84 -3.33 2.63 -1.82
C LEU A 84 -3.46 3.32 -0.46
N SER A 85 -3.68 2.54 0.59
CA SER A 85 -3.84 2.98 1.98
C SER A 85 -3.07 2.04 2.90
N GLU A 86 -2.35 2.60 3.88
CA GLU A 86 -1.65 1.83 4.92
C GLU A 86 -2.62 1.09 5.85
N GLU A 87 -3.89 1.46 5.83
CA GLU A 87 -4.96 0.85 6.63
C GLU A 87 -5.66 -0.31 5.93
N GLU A 88 -5.57 -0.39 4.60
CA GLU A 88 -6.24 -1.41 3.82
C GLU A 88 -5.32 -2.60 3.51
N SER A 89 -5.89 -3.81 3.60
CA SER A 89 -5.18 -5.03 3.26
C SER A 89 -4.98 -5.13 1.75
N ILE A 90 -3.74 -5.31 1.30
CA ILE A 90 -3.39 -5.49 -0.12
C ILE A 90 -3.27 -6.95 -0.52
N GLY A 91 -3.52 -7.88 0.41
CA GLY A 91 -3.37 -9.30 0.16
C GLY A 91 -3.26 -10.11 1.44
N LYS A 92 -2.89 -11.37 1.28
CA LYS A 92 -2.78 -12.33 2.38
C LYS A 92 -1.42 -13.03 2.35
N LEU A 93 -0.76 -13.05 3.51
CA LEU A 93 0.30 -13.98 3.83
C LEU A 93 -0.33 -15.31 4.21
N MET A 94 -0.10 -16.31 3.37
CA MET A 94 -0.56 -17.69 3.53
C MET A 94 0.53 -18.51 4.22
N ILE A 95 0.17 -19.11 5.34
CA ILE A 95 1.10 -19.90 6.16
C ILE A 95 0.58 -21.33 6.19
N SER A 96 1.35 -22.21 5.57
CA SER A 96 1.07 -23.65 5.54
C SER A 96 2.15 -24.40 6.31
N GLN A 97 1.80 -25.59 6.78
CA GLN A 97 2.70 -26.51 7.47
C GLN A 97 2.58 -27.85 6.74
N ARG A 98 2.17 -28.91 7.45
CA ARG A 98 1.77 -30.19 6.87
C ARG A 98 0.47 -30.11 6.05
N ALA A 99 0.35 -30.97 5.05
CA ALA A 99 -0.80 -31.03 4.12
C ALA A 99 -2.16 -31.18 4.82
N SER A 100 -2.20 -31.77 6.03
CA SER A 100 -3.43 -31.97 6.80
C SER A 100 -3.81 -30.79 7.70
N GLN A 101 -2.98 -29.74 7.79
CA GLN A 101 -3.29 -28.54 8.57
C GLN A 101 -3.86 -27.45 7.67
N PRO A 102 -4.90 -26.72 8.12
CA PRO A 102 -5.46 -25.62 7.34
C PRO A 102 -4.43 -24.50 7.20
N THR A 103 -4.35 -23.94 5.99
CA THR A 103 -3.56 -22.74 5.72
C THR A 103 -4.10 -21.56 6.54
N ARG A 104 -3.22 -20.94 7.33
CA ARG A 104 -3.56 -19.70 8.05
C ARG A 104 -3.33 -18.52 7.14
N ASN A 105 -4.29 -17.61 7.10
CA ASN A 105 -4.23 -16.41 6.27
C ASN A 105 -4.15 -15.18 7.16
N ILE A 106 -3.18 -14.31 6.88
CA ILE A 106 -2.97 -13.07 7.61
C ILE A 106 -2.94 -11.91 6.63
N ASP A 107 -3.67 -10.85 6.93
CA ASP A 107 -3.69 -9.67 6.10
C ASP A 107 -2.33 -8.95 6.12
N ILE A 108 -1.89 -8.53 4.94
CA ILE A 108 -0.68 -7.73 4.75
C ILE A 108 -1.05 -6.33 4.26
N TYR A 109 -0.29 -5.35 4.70
CA TYR A 109 -0.59 -3.94 4.52
C TYR A 109 0.59 -3.23 3.85
N PRO A 110 0.34 -2.29 2.94
CA PRO A 110 1.42 -1.52 2.32
C PRO A 110 2.03 -0.57 3.37
N THR A 111 3.31 -0.25 3.22
CA THR A 111 3.98 0.73 4.08
C THR A 111 3.86 2.17 3.57
N ILE A 112 3.20 2.36 2.42
CA ILE A 112 2.98 3.69 1.82
C ILE A 112 1.54 3.81 1.35
N SER A 113 1.01 5.02 1.37
CA SER A 113 -0.28 5.38 0.79
C SER A 113 -0.13 6.05 -0.58
N SER A 114 -1.27 6.34 -1.22
CA SER A 114 -1.35 7.13 -2.46
C SER A 114 -0.71 8.51 -2.32
N ASP A 115 -0.60 9.05 -1.11
CA ASP A 115 0.04 10.35 -0.86
C ASP A 115 1.54 10.32 -1.18
N ALA A 116 2.19 9.15 -1.05
CA ALA A 116 3.57 8.98 -1.45
C ALA A 116 3.76 9.22 -2.97
N LEU A 117 2.73 8.91 -3.78
CA LEU A 117 2.75 9.20 -5.21
C LEU A 117 2.73 10.70 -5.47
N ILE A 118 1.91 11.44 -4.72
CA ILE A 118 1.80 12.89 -4.84
C ILE A 118 3.11 13.55 -4.36
N ALA A 119 3.63 13.11 -3.22
CA ALA A 119 4.87 13.60 -2.63
C ALA A 119 6.07 13.42 -3.57
N ALA A 120 6.17 12.26 -4.25
CA ALA A 120 7.21 11.98 -5.22
C ALA A 120 7.15 12.88 -6.48
N ASN A 121 5.99 13.45 -6.79
CA ASN A 121 5.76 14.28 -7.97
C ASN A 121 5.44 15.74 -7.65
N LYS A 122 5.67 16.20 -6.41
CA LYS A 122 5.34 17.57 -5.95
C LYS A 122 5.82 18.69 -6.88
N GLY A 123 7.02 18.54 -7.45
CA GLY A 123 7.58 19.53 -8.38
C GLY A 123 6.78 19.69 -9.67
N LEU A 124 6.22 18.59 -10.20
CA LEU A 124 5.36 18.63 -11.38
C LEU A 124 4.05 19.37 -11.09
N TYR A 125 3.43 19.11 -9.93
CA TYR A 125 2.17 19.77 -9.57
C TYR A 125 2.37 21.27 -9.30
N ILE A 126 3.41 21.64 -8.55
CA ILE A 126 3.72 23.04 -8.26
C ILE A 126 4.08 23.79 -9.55
N GLY A 127 4.98 23.23 -10.36
CA GLY A 127 5.38 23.84 -11.64
C GLY A 127 4.21 23.99 -12.60
N GLY A 128 3.36 22.96 -12.69
CA GLY A 128 2.13 22.99 -13.50
C GLY A 128 1.15 24.07 -13.04
N ALA A 129 0.93 24.21 -11.72
CA ALA A 129 0.06 25.23 -11.16
C ALA A 129 0.55 26.65 -11.46
N ILE A 130 1.86 26.92 -11.26
CA ILE A 130 2.46 28.22 -11.60
C ILE A 130 2.31 28.50 -13.09
N GLY A 131 2.63 27.53 -13.95
CA GLY A 131 2.48 27.66 -15.40
C GLY A 131 1.03 27.98 -15.81
N ALA A 132 0.04 27.31 -15.22
CA ALA A 132 -1.37 27.56 -15.47
C ALA A 132 -1.79 28.98 -15.06
N ILE A 133 -1.30 29.48 -13.92
CA ILE A 133 -1.57 30.86 -13.47
C ILE A 133 -1.00 31.87 -14.47
N VAL A 134 0.24 31.67 -14.93
CA VAL A 134 0.86 32.57 -15.92
C VAL A 134 0.04 32.62 -17.21
N VAL A 135 -0.42 31.47 -17.71
CA VAL A 135 -1.28 31.40 -18.91
C VAL A 135 -2.60 32.15 -18.68
N LEU A 136 -3.25 31.97 -17.53
CA LEU A 136 -4.49 32.68 -17.20
C LEU A 136 -4.29 34.20 -17.15
N VAL A 137 -3.21 34.69 -16.56
CA VAL A 137 -2.88 36.11 -16.50
C VAL A 137 -2.67 36.67 -17.92
N LEU A 138 -1.94 35.95 -18.78
CA LEU A 138 -1.74 36.34 -20.17
C LEU A 138 -3.06 36.41 -20.94
N LEU A 139 -3.96 35.44 -20.76
CA LEU A 139 -5.28 35.45 -21.40
C LEU A 139 -6.11 36.66 -20.98
N VAL A 140 -6.17 36.96 -19.67
CA VAL A 140 -6.88 38.15 -19.16
C VAL A 140 -6.28 39.44 -19.73
N PHE A 141 -4.95 39.52 -19.81
CA PHE A 141 -4.24 40.67 -20.37
C PHE A 141 -4.58 40.88 -21.86
N ILE A 142 -4.56 39.81 -22.67
CA ILE A 142 -4.95 39.84 -24.09
C ILE A 142 -6.40 40.31 -24.24
N VAL A 143 -7.33 39.74 -23.46
CA VAL A 143 -8.75 40.14 -23.49
C VAL A 143 -8.93 41.62 -23.11
N SER A 144 -8.17 42.10 -22.13
CA SER A 144 -8.18 43.52 -21.70
C SER A 144 -7.73 44.46 -22.82
N ILE A 145 -6.68 44.09 -23.57
CA ILE A 145 -6.20 44.86 -24.73
C ILE A 145 -7.28 44.93 -25.81
N ILE A 146 -7.88 43.79 -26.17
CA ILE A 146 -8.92 43.71 -27.21
C ILE A 146 -10.14 44.57 -26.83
N ARG A 147 -10.59 44.51 -25.57
CA ARG A 147 -11.73 45.32 -25.08
C ARG A 147 -11.46 46.82 -25.15
N ARG A 148 -10.25 47.28 -24.83
CA ARG A 148 -9.87 48.70 -24.90
C ARG A 148 -9.84 49.23 -26.35
N GLY A 149 -9.42 48.41 -27.32
CA GLY A 149 -9.45 48.77 -28.74
C GLY A 149 -10.86 48.91 -29.32
N SER A 150 -11.79 48.06 -28.87
CA SER A 150 -13.22 48.10 -29.26
C SER A 150 -13.95 49.36 -28.75
N SER A 151 -13.66 49.80 -27.52
CA SER A 151 -14.29 51.00 -26.91
C SER A 151 -13.97 52.30 -27.65
N ARG A 152 -12.75 52.46 -28.19
CA ARG A 152 -12.35 53.69 -28.91
C ARG A 152 -13.03 53.85 -30.27
N ARG A 153 -13.37 52.75 -30.95
CA ARG A 153 -14.06 52.80 -32.26
C ARG A 153 -15.53 53.24 -32.18
N ARG A 154 -16.19 53.11 -31.03
CA ARG A 154 -17.59 53.54 -30.83
C ARG A 154 -17.77 55.04 -30.56
N LYS A 155 -16.69 55.80 -30.34
CA LYS A 155 -16.77 57.26 -30.08
C LYS A 155 -16.62 58.14 -31.34
N SER A 156 -16.57 57.55 -32.54
CA SER A 156 -16.32 58.26 -33.81
C SER A 156 -17.57 58.40 -34.70
N ILE A 157 -18.78 58.25 -34.15
CA ILE A 157 -20.04 58.46 -34.88
C ILE A 157 -20.90 59.40 -34.04
N TYR A 158 -20.55 60.69 -34.06
CA TYR A 158 -21.42 61.85 -33.76
C TYR A 158 -20.79 63.07 -34.40
#